data_AF-A0A803NE45-F1
#
_entry.id   AF-A0A803NE45-F1
#
_cell.length_a   1.000
_cell.length_b   1.000
_cell.length_c   1.000
_cell.angle_alpha   90.00
_cell.angle_beta   90.00
_cell.angle_gamma   90.00
#
_symmetry.space_group_name_H-M   'P 1'
#
loop_
_entity.id
_entity.type
_entity.pdbx_description
1 polymer ?
#
loop_
_entity_poly.entity_id
_entity_poly.type
_entity_poly.pdbx_seq_one_letter_code
_entity_poly.pdbx_strand_id
1 'polypeptide(L)'
;MMEPMDIVGKAKEDASLPKEFINLVSSESNDVCNREEKRTIAPEHVLKALEVLGFGEYIEDVYAAYEQHKVETMVILLFQVNFKDCTDPGGLSGLWGNAAEMTEEEAAAEQQRMFAEARARMNGNVPLPKSDTDPTPES
;
A
#
# COMPACT_ATOMS: atom_id res chain seq x y z
N MET A 1 -5.81 -48.45 -36.16
CA MET A 1 -6.70 -48.02 -35.06
C MET A 1 -5.86 -47.16 -34.15
N MET A 2 -6.22 -45.89 -33.99
CA MET A 2 -5.49 -44.97 -33.12
C MET A 2 -6.24 -44.95 -31.79
N GLU A 3 -5.63 -45.55 -30.76
CA GLU A 3 -6.16 -45.52 -29.41
C GLU A 3 -6.42 -44.06 -29.01
N PRO A 4 -7.61 -43.71 -28.51
CA PRO A 4 -7.92 -42.34 -28.12
C PRO A 4 -6.98 -41.90 -26.99
N MET A 5 -6.31 -40.76 -27.20
CA MET A 5 -5.40 -40.17 -26.21
C MET A 5 -6.22 -39.72 -25.00
N ASP A 6 -6.04 -40.40 -23.87
CA ASP A 6 -6.74 -40.12 -22.61
C ASP A 6 -6.19 -38.85 -21.95
N ILE A 7 -6.79 -37.70 -22.28
CA ILE A 7 -6.44 -36.38 -21.75
C ILE A 7 -6.88 -36.23 -20.29
N VAL A 8 -7.95 -36.94 -19.89
CA VAL A 8 -8.59 -36.78 -18.57
C VAL A 8 -7.78 -37.46 -17.46
N GLY A 9 -7.11 -38.58 -17.76
CA GLY A 9 -6.20 -39.24 -16.83
C GLY A 9 -4.89 -38.48 -16.57
N LYS A 10 -4.32 -37.83 -17.60
CA LYS A 10 -3.07 -37.04 -17.48
C LYS A 10 -3.23 -35.76 -16.63
N ALA A 11 -4.39 -35.11 -16.70
CA ALA A 11 -4.61 -33.81 -16.07
C ALA A 11 -4.45 -33.81 -14.53
N LYS A 12 -4.60 -34.95 -13.85
CA LYS A 12 -4.45 -35.02 -12.38
C LYS A 12 -3.00 -35.06 -11.93
N GLU A 13 -2.10 -35.60 -12.74
CA GLU A 13 -0.65 -35.53 -12.49
C GLU A 13 -0.10 -34.14 -12.87
N ASP A 14 -0.68 -33.50 -13.88
CA ASP A 14 -0.34 -32.14 -14.32
C ASP A 14 -0.70 -31.03 -13.30
N ALA A 15 -1.65 -31.26 -12.40
CA ALA A 15 -1.95 -30.32 -11.31
C ALA A 15 -0.78 -30.15 -10.32
N SER A 16 0.20 -31.06 -10.37
CA SER A 16 1.43 -31.00 -9.58
C SER A 16 2.45 -29.99 -10.15
N LEU A 17 2.37 -29.67 -11.43
CA LEU A 17 3.39 -28.88 -12.13
C LEU A 17 3.51 -27.44 -11.60
N PRO A 18 2.42 -26.69 -11.33
CA PRO A 18 2.55 -25.32 -10.81
C PRO A 18 3.18 -25.28 -9.42
N LYS A 19 2.85 -26.24 -8.53
CA LYS A 19 3.47 -26.27 -7.19
C LYS A 19 4.94 -26.65 -7.26
N GLU A 20 5.33 -27.55 -8.16
CA GLU A 20 6.72 -27.95 -8.35
C GLU A 20 7.55 -26.81 -8.94
N PHE A 21 6.97 -26.06 -9.88
CA PHE A 21 7.59 -24.87 -10.42
C PHE A 21 7.83 -23.80 -9.35
N ILE A 22 6.82 -23.50 -8.51
CA ILE A 22 6.97 -22.55 -7.40
C ILE A 22 8.08 -23.00 -6.45
N ASN A 23 8.14 -24.29 -6.10
CA ASN A 23 9.17 -24.81 -5.21
C ASN A 23 10.57 -24.72 -5.82
N LEU A 24 10.71 -25.02 -7.12
CA LEU A 24 11.97 -24.91 -7.85
C LEU A 24 12.48 -23.47 -7.82
N VAL A 25 11.66 -22.51 -8.26
CA VAL A 25 12.03 -21.09 -8.30
C VAL A 25 12.32 -20.56 -6.89
N SER A 26 11.55 -21.00 -5.88
CA SER A 26 11.77 -20.61 -4.48
C SER A 26 13.11 -21.10 -3.95
N SER A 27 13.48 -22.34 -4.27
CA SER A 27 14.77 -22.93 -3.88
C SER A 27 15.93 -22.16 -4.51
N GLU A 28 15.88 -21.93 -5.82
CA GLU A 28 16.95 -21.18 -6.52
C GLU A 28 17.04 -19.73 -6.04
N SER A 29 15.90 -19.07 -5.81
CA SER A 29 15.87 -17.69 -5.29
C SER A 29 16.47 -17.61 -3.88
N ASN A 30 16.23 -18.63 -3.05
CA ASN A 30 16.85 -18.76 -1.73
C ASN A 30 18.37 -18.94 -1.84
N ASP A 31 18.84 -19.75 -2.79
CA ASP A 31 20.27 -19.96 -3.02
C ASP A 31 20.97 -18.71 -3.57
N VAL A 32 20.31 -17.94 -4.44
CA VAL A 32 20.78 -16.60 -4.85
C VAL A 32 20.87 -15.67 -3.64
N CYS A 33 19.82 -15.60 -2.81
CA CYS A 33 19.78 -14.75 -1.62
C CYS A 33 20.91 -15.07 -0.63
N ASN A 34 21.14 -16.36 -0.38
CA ASN A 34 22.19 -16.83 0.53
C ASN A 34 23.58 -16.54 -0.01
N ARG A 35 23.81 -16.68 -1.33
CA ARG A 35 25.07 -16.30 -1.98
C ARG A 35 25.38 -14.81 -1.88
N GLU A 36 24.36 -13.98 -1.80
CA GLU A 36 24.49 -12.52 -1.60
C GLU A 36 24.56 -12.12 -0.11
N GLU A 37 24.65 -13.08 0.82
CA GLU A 37 24.70 -12.85 2.27
C GLU A 37 23.50 -12.06 2.82
N LYS A 38 22.35 -12.16 2.16
CA LYS A 38 21.11 -11.47 2.55
C LYS A 38 20.17 -12.41 3.31
N ARG A 39 19.43 -11.83 4.27
CA ARG A 39 18.48 -12.57 5.13
C ARG A 39 17.05 -12.59 4.58
N THR A 40 16.77 -11.80 3.55
CA THR A 40 15.42 -11.62 2.99
C THR A 40 15.51 -11.74 1.48
N ILE A 41 14.65 -12.60 0.93
CA ILE A 41 14.55 -12.79 -0.52
C ILE A 41 13.86 -11.56 -1.11
N ALA A 42 14.56 -10.85 -1.99
CA ALA A 42 14.07 -9.69 -2.69
C ALA A 42 13.65 -10.07 -4.13
N PRO A 43 12.82 -9.26 -4.82
CA PRO A 43 12.39 -9.51 -6.19
C PRO A 43 13.55 -9.75 -7.17
N GLU A 44 14.69 -9.08 -6.94
CA GLU A 44 15.89 -9.22 -7.77
C GLU A 44 16.50 -10.62 -7.67
N HIS A 45 16.32 -11.32 -6.55
CA HIS A 45 16.78 -12.71 -6.43
C HIS A 45 15.93 -13.67 -7.27
N VAL A 46 14.64 -13.38 -7.44
CA VAL A 46 13.73 -14.17 -8.29
C VAL A 46 14.09 -13.98 -9.77
N LEU A 47 14.38 -12.74 -10.20
CA LEU A 47 14.80 -12.46 -11.56
C LEU A 47 16.10 -13.21 -11.92
N LYS A 48 17.08 -13.21 -11.02
CA LYS A 48 18.33 -13.99 -11.20
C LYS A 48 18.10 -15.50 -11.18
N ALA A 49 17.19 -16.00 -10.35
CA ALA A 49 16.85 -17.42 -10.31
C ALA A 49 16.23 -17.87 -11.65
N LEU A 50 15.35 -17.07 -12.26
CA LEU A 50 14.79 -17.35 -13.58
C LEU A 50 15.86 -17.42 -14.67
N GLU A 51 16.86 -16.53 -14.63
CA GLU A 51 18.00 -16.55 -15.56
C GLU A 51 18.83 -17.85 -15.40
N VAL A 52 19.17 -18.22 -14.16
CA VAL A 52 19.97 -19.42 -13.85
C VAL A 52 19.23 -20.70 -14.24
N LEU A 53 17.92 -20.76 -14.04
CA LEU A 53 17.08 -21.90 -14.40
C LEU A 53 16.83 -22.03 -15.91
N GLY A 54 17.25 -21.04 -16.70
CA GLY A 54 17.05 -21.01 -18.15
C GLY A 54 15.68 -20.48 -18.58
N PHE A 55 14.93 -19.85 -17.68
CA PHE A 55 13.64 -19.20 -17.95
C PHE A 55 13.80 -17.70 -18.27
N GLY A 56 14.88 -17.33 -18.95
CA GLY A 56 15.21 -15.93 -19.25
C GLY A 56 14.14 -15.20 -20.06
N GLU A 57 13.37 -15.93 -20.86
CA GLU A 57 12.25 -15.40 -21.65
C GLU A 57 11.12 -14.81 -20.78
N TYR A 58 10.96 -15.27 -19.54
CA TYR A 58 9.94 -14.75 -18.61
C TYR A 58 10.40 -13.50 -17.85
N ILE A 59 11.68 -13.13 -17.91
CA ILE A 59 12.24 -12.03 -17.12
C ILE A 59 11.57 -10.71 -17.49
N GLU A 60 11.33 -10.45 -18.78
CA GLU A 60 10.71 -9.20 -19.25
C GLU A 60 9.28 -9.03 -18.69
N ASP A 61 8.45 -10.06 -18.82
CA ASP A 61 7.07 -10.05 -18.33
C ASP A 61 7.01 -9.92 -16.79
N VAL A 62 7.87 -10.67 -16.08
CA VAL A 62 7.95 -10.63 -14.62
C VAL A 62 8.45 -9.26 -14.14
N TYR A 63 9.43 -8.68 -14.83
CA TYR A 63 9.96 -7.35 -14.51
C TYR A 63 8.92 -6.25 -14.76
N ALA A 64 8.18 -6.31 -15.86
CA ALA A 64 7.09 -5.39 -16.13
C ALA A 64 6.01 -5.44 -15.04
N ALA A 65 5.62 -6.64 -14.61
CA ALA A 65 4.68 -6.84 -13.51
C ALA A 65 5.22 -6.28 -12.18
N TYR A 66 6.52 -6.44 -11.92
CA TYR A 66 7.18 -5.87 -10.74
C TYR A 66 7.19 -4.34 -10.73
N GLU A 67 7.53 -3.70 -11.85
CA GLU A 67 7.52 -2.24 -11.97
C GLU A 67 6.10 -1.69 -11.82
N GLN A 68 5.09 -2.36 -12.39
CA GLN A 68 3.70 -2.01 -12.17
C GLN A 68 3.32 -2.09 -10.68
N HIS A 69 3.72 -3.16 -9.98
CA HIS A 69 3.45 -3.31 -8.55
C HIS A 69 4.17 -2.24 -7.69
N LYS A 70 5.38 -1.83 -8.07
CA LYS A 70 6.10 -0.72 -7.41
C LYS A 70 5.34 0.59 -7.57
N VAL A 71 4.86 0.89 -8.78
CA VAL A 71 4.06 2.10 -9.05
C VAL A 71 2.75 2.04 -8.27
N GLU A 72 2.02 0.92 -8.31
CA GLU A 72 0.77 0.77 -7.56
C GLU A 72 1.00 0.90 -6.05
N THR A 73 2.07 0.32 -5.50
CA THR A 73 2.41 0.44 -4.08
C THR A 73 2.77 1.88 -3.72
N MET A 74 3.57 2.56 -4.56
CA MET A 74 3.89 3.98 -4.38
C MET A 74 2.63 4.85 -4.49
N VAL A 75 1.76 4.60 -5.47
CA VAL A 75 0.49 5.33 -5.65
C VAL A 75 -0.46 5.05 -4.50
N ILE A 76 -0.55 3.82 -3.99
CA ILE A 76 -1.34 3.49 -2.80
C ILE A 76 -0.76 4.17 -1.56
N LEU A 77 0.57 4.19 -1.38
CA LEU A 77 1.19 4.93 -0.30
C LEU A 77 0.93 6.44 -0.44
N LEU A 78 1.06 7.01 -1.64
CA LEU A 78 0.78 8.43 -1.91
C LEU A 78 -0.70 8.76 -1.70
N PHE A 79 -1.61 7.85 -2.05
CA PHE A 79 -3.04 8.02 -1.85
C PHE A 79 -3.43 7.81 -0.38
N GLN A 80 -2.77 6.88 0.35
CA GLN A 80 -2.89 6.77 1.80
C GLN A 80 -2.33 7.99 2.51
N VAL A 81 -1.26 8.60 1.98
CA VAL A 81 -0.75 9.88 2.47
C VAL A 81 -1.79 10.98 2.29
N ASN A 82 -2.41 11.10 1.10
CA ASN A 82 -3.46 12.09 0.86
C ASN A 82 -4.81 11.77 1.54
N PHE A 83 -5.10 10.51 1.88
CA PHE A 83 -6.37 10.11 2.50
C PHE A 83 -6.31 10.05 4.04
N LYS A 84 -5.11 9.94 4.62
CA LYS A 84 -4.91 9.86 6.08
C LYS A 84 -4.81 11.22 6.77
N ASP A 85 -5.09 12.31 6.04
CA ASP A 85 -5.23 13.66 6.61
C ASP A 85 -6.60 13.92 7.30
N CYS A 86 -7.51 12.94 7.34
CA CYS A 86 -8.88 13.17 7.86
C CYS A 86 -9.29 12.35 9.10
N THR A 87 -8.51 11.38 9.59
CA THR A 87 -8.98 10.51 10.70
C THR A 87 -7.83 9.76 11.39
N ASP A 88 -7.23 10.37 12.42
CA ASP A 88 -6.91 9.76 13.73
C ASP A 88 -5.72 10.47 14.44
N PRO A 89 -5.91 11.04 15.65
CA PRO A 89 -4.84 11.68 16.43
C PRO A 89 -3.78 10.72 17.05
N GLY A 90 -3.72 9.44 16.66
CA GLY A 90 -3.19 8.39 17.53
C GLY A 90 -2.15 7.41 16.99
N GLY A 91 -1.72 7.45 15.73
CA GLY A 91 -0.80 6.40 15.27
C GLY A 91 -0.17 6.61 13.90
N LEU A 92 1.06 7.16 13.90
CA LEU A 92 2.20 6.86 13.00
C LEU A 92 3.32 7.89 13.27
N SER A 93 3.77 7.97 14.51
CA SER A 93 4.74 8.95 15.06
C SER A 93 6.16 8.91 14.44
N GLY A 94 6.38 8.33 13.26
CA GLY A 94 7.73 8.22 12.70
C GLY A 94 7.85 8.19 11.19
N LEU A 95 6.75 8.27 10.42
CA LEU A 95 6.87 8.13 8.96
C LEU A 95 6.94 9.46 8.21
N TRP A 96 6.53 10.59 8.80
CA TRP A 96 6.49 11.88 8.09
C TRP A 96 7.36 12.91 8.80
N GLY A 97 8.68 12.68 8.79
CA GLY A 97 9.62 13.77 8.95
C GLY A 97 9.66 14.59 7.66
N ASN A 98 9.13 15.82 7.72
CA ASN A 98 9.25 16.90 6.73
C ASN A 98 8.45 16.75 5.42
N ALA A 99 7.12 16.91 5.47
CA ALA A 99 6.34 17.17 4.25
C ALA A 99 5.04 17.96 4.52
N ALA A 100 5.14 19.11 5.17
CA ALA A 100 4.27 20.27 4.99
C ALA A 100 4.82 21.40 5.85
N GLU A 101 5.40 22.44 5.24
CA GLU A 101 5.75 23.67 5.95
C GLU A 101 4.45 24.40 6.33
N MET A 102 3.80 23.95 7.40
CA MET A 102 3.15 24.83 8.34
C MET A 102 4.15 24.95 9.48
N THR A 103 4.73 26.13 9.64
CA THR A 103 5.73 26.35 10.68
C THR A 103 5.10 26.00 12.03
N GLU A 104 5.87 25.33 12.90
CA GLU A 104 5.42 24.89 14.23
C GLU A 104 4.75 26.04 15.02
N GLU A 105 5.23 27.25 14.81
CA GLU A 105 4.69 28.48 15.39
C GLU A 105 3.25 28.79 14.93
N GLU A 106 2.97 28.67 13.64
CA GLU A 106 1.65 28.97 13.08
C GLU A 106 0.62 27.89 13.46
N ALA A 107 1.03 26.61 13.43
CA ALA A 107 0.19 25.50 13.89
C ALA A 107 -0.15 25.61 15.39
N ALA A 108 0.83 25.99 16.22
CA ALA A 108 0.63 26.19 17.65
C ALA A 108 -0.30 27.38 17.94
N ALA A 109 -0.18 28.47 17.18
CA ALA A 109 -1.06 29.63 17.30
C ALA A 109 -2.53 29.29 16.97
N GLU A 110 -2.76 28.51 15.91
CA GLU A 110 -4.09 28.04 15.53
C GLU A 110 -4.70 27.13 16.61
N GLN A 111 -3.94 26.15 17.12
CA GLN A 111 -4.39 25.29 18.23
C GLN A 111 -4.74 26.11 19.48
N GLN A 112 -3.87 27.03 19.88
CA GLN A 112 -4.13 27.89 21.04
C GLN A 112 -5.37 28.75 20.85
N ARG A 113 -5.60 29.28 19.65
CA ARG A 113 -6.82 30.02 19.32
C ARG A 113 -8.06 29.14 19.46
N MET A 114 -8.04 27.92 18.92
CA MET A 114 -9.15 26.99 19.06
C MET A 114 -9.43 26.65 20.54
N PHE A 115 -8.40 26.42 21.34
CA PHE A 115 -8.57 26.17 22.77
C PHE A 115 -9.07 27.40 23.52
N ALA A 116 -8.57 28.59 23.20
CA ALA A 116 -9.02 29.84 23.79
C ALA A 116 -10.49 30.13 23.45
N GLU A 117 -10.89 29.90 22.21
CA GLU A 117 -12.27 30.05 21.75
C GLU A 117 -13.20 29.03 22.43
N ALA A 118 -12.81 27.75 22.50
CA ALA A 118 -13.56 26.73 23.20
C ALA A 118 -13.69 27.05 24.70
N ARG A 119 -12.63 27.56 25.32
CA ARG A 119 -12.63 27.98 26.73
C ARG A 119 -13.50 29.22 26.96
N ALA A 120 -13.52 30.18 26.03
CA ALA A 120 -14.42 31.33 26.07
C ALA A 120 -15.89 30.90 25.97
N ARG A 121 -16.19 29.89 25.13
CA ARG A 121 -17.52 29.26 25.05
C ARG A 121 -17.90 28.51 26.33
N MET A 122 -16.95 27.86 27.01
CA MET A 122 -17.23 27.14 28.27
C MET A 122 -17.36 28.06 29.49
N ASN A 123 -16.64 29.18 29.54
CA ASN A 123 -16.72 30.14 30.65
C ASN A 123 -17.85 31.17 30.49
N GLY A 124 -18.36 31.34 29.27
CA GLY A 124 -19.53 32.15 28.97
C GLY A 124 -20.79 31.29 28.93
N ASN A 125 -21.54 31.26 30.03
CA ASN A 125 -22.85 30.62 30.09
C ASN A 125 -23.89 31.39 29.24
N VAL A 126 -23.80 31.36 27.91
CA VAL A 126 -24.72 32.04 26.98
C VAL A 126 -25.03 31.16 25.74
N PRO A 127 -26.30 31.08 25.27
CA PRO A 127 -26.79 30.02 24.39
C PRO A 127 -26.38 30.15 22.91
N LEU A 128 -26.52 29.02 22.22
CA LEU A 128 -26.40 28.76 20.78
C LEU A 128 -26.79 29.96 19.87
N PRO A 129 -26.03 30.28 18.80
CA PRO A 129 -26.49 31.20 17.77
C PRO A 129 -27.69 30.58 17.05
N LYS A 130 -28.81 31.32 17.02
CA LYS A 130 -29.94 31.01 16.15
C LYS A 130 -29.49 31.14 14.71
N SER A 131 -29.82 30.14 13.90
CA SER A 131 -29.82 30.25 12.44
C SER A 131 -30.89 31.25 12.04
N ASP A 132 -30.50 32.48 11.73
CA ASP A 132 -31.39 33.45 11.08
C ASP A 132 -31.58 33.04 9.62
N THR A 133 -32.54 32.15 9.41
CA THR A 133 -33.23 31.94 8.13
C THR A 133 -34.71 31.82 8.43
N ASP A 134 -35.36 32.96 8.65
CA ASP A 134 -36.82 33.04 8.52
C ASP A 134 -37.13 33.48 7.08
N PRO A 135 -37.87 32.68 6.29
CA PRO A 135 -38.51 33.18 5.09
C PRO A 135 -39.73 34.01 5.50
N THR A 136 -39.73 35.28 5.11
CA THR A 136 -40.93 36.13 5.06
C THR A 136 -42.06 35.44 4.27
N PRO A 137 -43.28 35.29 4.81
CA PRO A 137 -44.44 35.03 3.99
C PRO A 137 -45.03 36.37 3.53
N GLU A 138 -44.88 36.68 2.24
CA GLU A 138 -45.77 37.62 1.56
C GLU A 138 -46.95 36.86 0.96
N SER A 139 -48.15 37.38 1.27
CA SER A 139 -49.50 37.10 0.73
C SER A 139 -50.20 35.81 1.15
#